data_AF-A0A5C9CDE8-F1
#
_entry.id   AF-A0A5C9CDE8-F1
#
_cell.length_a   1.000
_cell.length_b   1.000
_cell.length_c   1.000
_cell.angle_alpha   90.00
_cell.angle_beta   90.00
_cell.angle_gamma   90.00
#
_symmetry.space_group_name_H-M   'P 1'
#
loop_
_entity.id
_entity.type
_entity.pdbx_description
1 polymer ?
#
loop_
_entity_poly.entity_id
_entity_poly.type
_entity_poly.pdbx_seq_one_letter_code
_entity_poly.pdbx_strand_id
1 'polypeptide(L)'
;MRIQPTKEKMFDQSGQWIHLETFDEFDNGLSDLIDLWSSTAKTATQAIKESALAHFKEDLEAAALMWIDNRAKSKKYASLGAELAEFEQALKDGSSITSESEAAVKPKKA
;
A
#
# COMPACT_ATOMS: atom_id res chain seq x y z
N MET A 1 16.81 8.57 27.35
CA MET A 1 16.02 9.08 26.21
C MET A 1 15.99 7.99 25.15
N ARG A 2 14.82 7.37 24.91
CA ARG A 2 14.64 6.46 23.76
C ARG A 2 14.22 7.33 22.59
N ILE A 3 15.19 7.66 21.74
CA ILE A 3 14.92 8.17 20.40
C ILE A 3 14.30 7.01 19.63
N GLN A 4 12.97 7.00 19.57
CA GLN A 4 12.29 6.26 18.52
C GLN A 4 12.73 6.91 17.21
N PRO A 5 13.24 6.17 16.20
CA PRO A 5 13.28 6.74 14.87
C PRO A 5 11.84 7.12 14.55
N THR A 6 11.59 8.42 14.46
CA THR A 6 10.30 8.96 14.02
C THR A 6 10.00 8.29 12.70
N LYS A 7 8.94 7.46 12.64
CA LYS A 7 8.43 6.82 11.42
C LYS A 7 8.74 7.71 10.22
N GLU A 8 9.68 7.28 9.39
CA GLU A 8 9.99 7.96 8.14
C GLU A 8 8.71 7.91 7.31
N LYS A 9 7.97 9.01 7.33
CA LYS A 9 6.78 9.16 6.49
C LYS A 9 7.26 9.02 5.06
N MET A 10 6.63 8.13 4.31
CA MET A 10 6.73 8.04 2.84
C MET A 10 6.42 9.37 2.10
N PHE A 11 6.00 10.40 2.83
CA PHE A 11 5.88 11.77 2.38
C PHE A 11 6.75 12.72 3.20
N ASP A 12 7.46 13.62 2.50
CA ASP A 12 8.15 14.75 3.12
C ASP A 12 7.14 15.70 3.81
N GLN A 13 7.62 16.66 4.60
CA GLN A 13 6.80 17.71 5.21
C GLN A 13 5.96 18.49 4.20
N SER A 14 6.39 18.51 2.93
CA SER A 14 5.68 19.11 1.80
C SER A 14 4.57 18.23 1.20
N GLY A 15 4.42 16.98 1.65
CA GLY A 15 3.50 16.00 1.07
C GLY A 15 4.01 15.37 -0.22
N GLN A 16 5.30 15.50 -0.52
CA GLN A 16 5.94 14.88 -1.69
C GLN A 16 6.44 13.48 -1.36
N TRP A 17 6.28 12.54 -2.29
CA TRP A 17 6.81 11.19 -2.15
C TRP A 17 8.33 11.20 -1.91
N ILE A 18 8.77 10.40 -0.92
CA ILE A 18 10.19 10.14 -0.66
C ILE A 18 10.56 8.84 -1.36
N HIS A 19 11.54 8.90 -2.26
CA HIS A 19 12.04 7.73 -2.98
C HIS A 19 12.58 6.68 -1.99
N LEU A 20 12.12 5.44 -2.13
CA LEU A 20 12.53 4.32 -1.28
C LEU A 20 13.62 3.51 -1.98
N GLU A 21 14.74 3.24 -1.30
CA GLU A 21 15.88 2.51 -1.89
C GLU A 21 16.18 1.19 -1.15
N THR A 22 16.06 1.21 0.18
CA THR A 22 16.43 0.09 1.06
C THR A 22 15.22 -0.73 1.50
N PHE A 23 15.45 -2.02 1.80
CA PHE A 23 14.39 -2.91 2.25
C PHE A 23 13.63 -2.39 3.48
N ASP A 24 14.32 -1.77 4.44
CA ASP A 24 13.69 -1.22 5.65
C ASP A 24 12.74 -0.06 5.31
N GLU A 25 13.14 0.79 4.35
CA GLU A 25 12.29 1.86 3.81
C GLU A 25 11.05 1.31 3.11
N PHE A 26 11.17 0.21 2.35
CA PHE A 26 10.01 -0.44 1.74
C PHE A 26 9.10 -1.14 2.76
N ASP A 27 9.64 -1.81 3.77
CA ASP A 27 8.87 -2.47 4.84
C ASP A 27 8.08 -1.46 5.67
N ASN A 28 8.75 -0.38 6.09
CA ASN A 28 8.12 0.75 6.77
C ASN A 28 7.11 1.46 5.84
N GLY A 29 7.50 1.70 4.58
CA GLY A 29 6.66 2.35 3.58
C GLY A 29 5.38 1.58 3.26
N LEU A 30 5.43 0.25 3.23
CA LEU A 30 4.25 -0.60 3.06
C LEU A 30 3.29 -0.47 4.25
N SER A 31 3.84 -0.48 5.47
CA SER A 31 3.05 -0.27 6.68
C SER A 31 2.38 1.12 6.70
N ASP A 32 3.11 2.15 6.28
CA ASP A 32 2.60 3.51 6.16
C ASP A 32 1.54 3.63 5.05
N LEU A 33 1.70 2.92 3.93
CA LEU A 33 0.70 2.83 2.86
C LEU A 33 -0.60 2.20 3.37
N ILE A 34 -0.51 1.11 4.12
CA ILE A 34 -1.68 0.48 4.75
C ILE A 34 -2.37 1.45 5.72
N ASP A 35 -1.61 2.15 6.56
CA ASP A 35 -2.14 3.16 7.47
C ASP A 35 -2.84 4.30 6.72
N LEU A 36 -2.22 4.82 5.66
CA LEU A 36 -2.79 5.87 4.81
C LEU A 36 -4.12 5.44 4.19
N TRP A 37 -4.19 4.23 3.64
CA TRP A 37 -5.42 3.72 3.02
C TRP A 37 -6.51 3.43 4.05
N SER A 38 -6.13 2.97 5.25
CA SER A 38 -7.03 2.79 6.41
C SER A 38 -7.45 4.13 7.04
N SER A 39 -6.66 5.19 6.85
CA SER A 39 -6.90 6.49 7.46
C SER A 39 -8.15 7.17 6.91
N THR A 40 -8.92 7.74 7.83
CA THR A 40 -10.07 8.62 7.57
C THR A 40 -9.68 10.10 7.57
N ALA A 41 -8.39 10.42 7.55
CA ALA A 41 -7.90 11.79 7.55
C ALA A 41 -8.35 12.53 6.27
N LYS A 42 -8.83 13.76 6.41
CA LYS A 42 -9.26 14.60 5.26
C LYS A 42 -8.14 14.88 4.26
N THR A 43 -6.89 14.81 4.71
CA THR A 43 -5.70 15.00 3.89
C THR A 43 -5.30 13.74 3.12
N ALA A 44 -5.78 12.55 3.51
CA ALA A 44 -5.55 11.31 2.80
C ALA A 44 -6.62 11.12 1.72
N THR A 45 -6.62 12.00 0.71
CA THR A 45 -7.57 11.91 -0.40
C THR A 45 -7.30 10.66 -1.24
N GLN A 46 -8.32 10.19 -1.97
CA GLN A 46 -8.17 9.06 -2.89
C GLN A 46 -6.99 9.26 -3.85
N ALA A 47 -6.83 10.46 -4.39
CA ALA A 47 -5.71 10.80 -5.28
C ALA A 47 -4.35 10.61 -4.60
N ILE A 48 -4.20 11.03 -3.34
CA ILE A 48 -2.94 10.84 -2.60
C ILE A 48 -2.68 9.37 -2.30
N LYS A 49 -3.73 8.62 -1.97
CA LYS A 49 -3.67 7.16 -1.75
C LYS A 49 -3.21 6.41 -3.02
N GLU A 50 -3.79 6.76 -4.16
CA GLU A 50 -3.45 6.19 -5.46
C GLU A 50 -2.05 6.60 -5.93
N SER A 51 -1.68 7.88 -5.76
CA SER A 51 -0.32 8.36 -6.05
C SER A 51 0.74 7.69 -5.18
N ALA A 52 0.48 7.50 -3.88
CA ALA A 52 1.38 6.77 -2.97
C ALA A 52 1.60 5.33 -3.44
N LEU A 53 0.52 4.64 -3.79
CA LEU A 53 0.58 3.26 -4.28
C LEU A 53 1.36 3.18 -5.60
N ALA A 54 1.12 4.12 -6.53
CA ALA A 54 1.84 4.17 -7.80
C ALA A 54 3.34 4.37 -7.60
N HIS A 55 3.75 5.37 -6.80
CA HIS A 55 5.15 5.63 -6.52
C HIS A 55 5.84 4.48 -5.78
N PHE A 56 5.18 3.86 -4.80
CA PHE A 56 5.71 2.68 -4.12
C PHE A 56 5.99 1.54 -5.10
N LYS A 57 5.10 1.32 -6.07
CA LYS A 57 5.27 0.29 -7.11
C LYS A 57 6.44 0.59 -8.04
N GLU A 58 6.56 1.84 -8.49
CA GLU A 58 7.67 2.27 -9.35
C GLU A 58 9.02 2.08 -8.64
N ASP A 59 9.13 2.51 -7.39
CA ASP A 59 10.36 2.36 -6.59
C ASP A 59 10.67 0.88 -6.33
N LEU A 60 9.64 0.07 -6.01
CA LEU A 60 9.82 -1.36 -5.75
C LEU A 60 10.27 -2.11 -7.00
N GLU A 61 9.71 -1.79 -8.17
CA GLU A 61 10.12 -2.38 -9.44
C GLU A 61 11.57 -1.99 -9.79
N ALA A 62 11.94 -0.72 -9.62
CA ALA A 62 13.30 -0.25 -9.83
C ALA A 62 14.30 -0.95 -8.89
N ALA A 63 13.96 -1.07 -7.61
CA ALA A 63 14.80 -1.78 -6.63
C ALA A 63 14.89 -3.28 -6.95
N ALA A 64 13.79 -3.92 -7.36
CA ALA A 64 13.78 -5.32 -7.76
C ALA A 64 14.68 -5.58 -8.98
N LEU A 65 14.66 -4.68 -9.98
CA LEU A 65 15.57 -4.74 -11.13
C LEU A 65 17.02 -4.54 -10.70
N MET A 66 17.30 -3.55 -9.85
CA MET A 66 18.66 -3.27 -9.35
C MET A 66 19.28 -4.48 -8.63
N TRP A 67 18.45 -5.26 -7.93
CA TRP A 67 18.90 -6.41 -7.14
C TRP A 67 18.63 -7.77 -7.79
N ILE A 68 18.32 -7.82 -9.08
CA ILE A 68 17.95 -9.07 -9.78
C ILE A 68 19.04 -10.14 -9.71
N ASP A 69 20.31 -9.75 -9.78
CA ASP A 69 21.46 -10.65 -9.67
C ASP A 69 21.83 -11.00 -8.22
N ASN A 70 21.27 -10.29 -7.24
CA ASN A 70 21.49 -10.55 -5.82
C ASN A 70 20.37 -11.43 -5.26
N ARG A 71 20.57 -12.75 -5.27
CA ARG A 71 19.58 -13.74 -4.83
C ARG A 71 18.93 -13.44 -3.47
N ALA A 72 19.71 -12.98 -2.49
CA ALA A 72 19.20 -12.70 -1.16
C ALA A 72 18.29 -11.46 -1.16
N LYS A 73 18.69 -10.39 -1.85
CA LYS A 73 17.91 -9.16 -1.96
C LYS A 73 16.70 -9.36 -2.88
N SER A 74 16.87 -9.95 -4.05
CA SER A 74 15.78 -10.31 -4.97
C SER A 74 14.64 -11.06 -4.26
N LYS A 75 14.96 -12.02 -3.39
CA LYS A 75 13.94 -12.71 -2.59
C LYS A 75 13.18 -11.77 -1.64
N LYS A 76 13.87 -10.83 -1.00
CA LYS A 76 13.25 -9.86 -0.09
C LYS A 76 12.31 -8.91 -0.83
N TYR A 77 12.76 -8.32 -1.94
CA TYR A 77 11.92 -7.43 -2.75
C TYR A 77 10.77 -8.18 -3.43
N ALA A 78 10.95 -9.46 -3.79
CA ALA A 78 9.86 -10.31 -4.25
C ALA A 78 8.81 -10.58 -3.16
N SER A 79 9.24 -10.77 -1.89
CA SER A 79 8.31 -10.88 -0.76
C SER A 79 7.52 -9.58 -0.55
N LEU A 80 8.16 -8.42 -0.58
CA LEU A 80 7.48 -7.12 -0.52
C LEU A 80 6.46 -6.96 -1.65
N GLY A 81 6.79 -7.40 -2.87
CA GLY A 81 5.86 -7.39 -4.00
C GLY A 81 4.65 -8.30 -3.79
N ALA A 82 4.82 -9.44 -3.13
CA ALA A 82 3.71 -10.32 -2.77
C ALA A 82 2.81 -9.68 -1.72
N GLU A 83 3.38 -9.09 -0.67
CA GLU A 83 2.62 -8.39 0.38
C GLU A 83 1.85 -7.18 -0.20
N LEU A 84 2.47 -6.44 -1.11
CA LEU A 84 1.80 -5.35 -1.84
C LEU A 84 0.64 -5.86 -2.68
N ALA A 85 0.78 -7.01 -3.35
CA ALA A 85 -0.29 -7.61 -4.13
C ALA A 85 -1.46 -8.08 -3.25
N GLU A 86 -1.18 -8.62 -2.06
CA GLU A 86 -2.20 -8.95 -1.06
C GLU A 86 -2.94 -7.69 -0.59
N PHE A 87 -2.21 -6.59 -0.36
CA PHE A 87 -2.80 -5.30 -0.03
C PHE A 87 -3.69 -4.75 -1.15
N GLU A 88 -3.22 -4.75 -2.41
CA GLU A 88 -4.03 -4.33 -3.57
C GLU A 88 -5.29 -5.18 -3.73
N GLN A 89 -5.19 -6.49 -3.48
CA GLN A 89 -6.35 -7.38 -3.47
C GLN A 89 -7.32 -7.00 -2.35
N ALA A 90 -6.83 -6.74 -1.13
CA ALA A 90 -7.66 -6.29 -0.02
C ALA A 90 -8.35 -4.94 -0.29
N LEU A 91 -7.70 -4.01 -1.00
CA LEU A 91 -8.34 -2.77 -1.46
C LEU A 91 -9.49 -3.05 -2.43
N LYS A 92 -9.30 -4.02 -3.33
CA LYS A 92 -10.32 -4.41 -4.32
C LYS A 92 -11.49 -5.15 -3.68
N ASP A 93 -11.21 -6.05 -2.74
CA ASP A 93 -12.23 -6.78 -1.98
C ASP A 93 -12.99 -5.84 -1.03
N GLY A 94 -12.28 -4.95 -0.32
CA GLY A 94 -12.85 -3.89 0.52
C GLY A 94 -13.74 -2.91 -0.24
N SER A 95 -13.40 -2.60 -1.50
CA SER A 95 -14.25 -1.84 -2.42
C SER A 95 -15.46 -2.64 -2.92
N SER A 96 -15.44 -3.97 -2.82
CA SER A 96 -16.50 -4.88 -3.26
C SER A 96 -17.55 -5.16 -2.17
N ILE A 97 -17.24 -4.84 -0.89
CA ILE A 97 -18.20 -5.03 0.22
C ILE A 97 -19.29 -3.93 0.25
N THR A 98 -19.17 -2.87 -0.56
CA THR A 98 -20.32 -2.02 -0.94
C THR A 98 -21.08 -2.55 -2.17
N SER A 99 -21.20 -3.87 -2.31
CA SER A 99 -22.12 -4.51 -3.25
C SER A 99 -22.71 -5.80 -2.69
N GLU A 100 -23.11 -5.78 -1.41
CA GLU A 100 -24.14 -6.72 -0.97
C GLU A 100 -25.30 -5.97 -0.33
N SER A 101 -26.49 -6.13 -0.95
CA SER A 101 -27.84 -6.04 -0.38
C SER A 101 -28.77 -5.00 -1.03
N GLU A 102 -29.30 -5.28 -2.22
CA GLU A 102 -30.75 -5.16 -2.45
C GLU A 102 -31.18 -6.01 -3.67
N ALA A 103 -31.39 -7.30 -3.46
CA ALA A 103 -32.33 -8.06 -4.30
C ALA A 103 -33.52 -8.44 -3.43
N ALA A 104 -34.40 -7.45 -3.26
CA ALA A 104 -35.70 -7.59 -2.63
C ALA A 104 -36.58 -8.65 -3.31
N VAL A 105 -37.13 -9.54 -2.46
CA VAL A 105 -38.51 -10.05 -2.47
C VAL A 105 -38.94 -10.93 -3.67
N LYS A 106 -39.11 -12.24 -3.40
CA LYS A 106 -40.32 -13.05 -3.67
C LYS A 106 -40.10 -14.53 -3.28
N PRO A 107 -41.13 -15.19 -2.70
CA PRO A 107 -42.06 -15.88 -3.60
C PRO A 107 -43.54 -15.57 -3.34
N LYS A 108 -44.19 -15.23 -4.47
CA LYS A 108 -45.55 -15.59 -4.90
C LYS A 108 -46.69 -15.65 -3.86
N LYS A 109 -47.52 -14.61 -3.95
CA LYS A 109 -48.89 -14.51 -3.43
C LYS A 109 -49.82 -15.54 -4.11
N ALA A 110 -50.73 -16.10 -3.29
CA ALA A 110 -52.03 -16.75 -3.52
C ALA A 110 -52.38 -17.30 -4.91
#